data_AF-A0A1Q7K287-F1
#
_entry.id   AF-A0A1Q7K287-F1
#
_cell.length_a   1.000
_cell.length_b   1.000
_cell.length_c   1.000
_cell.angle_alpha   90.00
_cell.angle_beta   90.00
_cell.angle_gamma   90.00
#
_symmetry.space_group_name_H-M   'P 1'
#
loop_
_entity.id
_entity.type
_entity.pdbx_description
1 polymer ?
#
loop_
_entity_poly.entity_id
_entity_poly.type
_entity_poly.pdbx_seq_one_letter_code
_entity_poly.pdbx_strand_id
1 'polypeptide(L)'
;MTRCIAFHSYKGGSGKTTIASNLAAMLAAKGFKVSLLDLDVYAPSLQAYFDYSPSDWINDFLHDLATLDKVMIDMTYRIEEYIDKEAMKGSGKLWIGFSNPEKGEIMKLEGEGRQSNSNIGSLRKFIQLREKLISEYDCDYIIIDTSPGIRYWSINSLAIADTLLLTLKFDKLDMNGTRKMAHDIYDSLKKLGTKSFLLPNRMSGYCVPNTLTLAEKSQRAFPPKQNDSDISANLSREIGMDIIAAIPCYCDIQFATDEFLSVLRFPGHPFAKQLEELATSEQLKV
;
A
#
# COMPACT_ATOMS: atom_id res chain seq x y z
N MET A 1 -8.39 19.05 -2.75
CA MET A 1 -7.81 18.40 -3.94
C MET A 1 -7.52 16.97 -3.52
N THR A 2 -8.07 15.98 -4.22
CA THR A 2 -7.90 14.56 -3.86
C THR A 2 -6.47 14.09 -4.07
N ARG A 3 -5.96 13.21 -3.19
CA ARG A 3 -4.66 12.55 -3.32
C ARG A 3 -4.83 11.07 -3.64
N CYS A 4 -4.41 10.64 -4.83
CA CYS A 4 -4.37 9.23 -5.20
C CYS A 4 -2.97 8.63 -4.94
N ILE A 5 -2.87 7.66 -4.03
CA ILE A 5 -1.64 7.05 -3.55
C ILE A 5 -1.67 5.55 -3.83
N ALA A 6 -0.72 5.05 -4.61
CA ALA A 6 -0.60 3.62 -4.89
C ALA A 6 0.59 2.98 -4.17
N PHE A 7 0.34 1.88 -3.47
CA PHE A 7 1.35 1.03 -2.85
C PHE A 7 1.72 -0.10 -3.80
N HIS A 8 3.01 -0.27 -4.05
CA HIS A 8 3.51 -1.28 -4.98
C HIS A 8 4.82 -1.90 -4.50
N SER A 9 5.27 -2.98 -5.15
CA SER A 9 6.43 -3.77 -4.73
C SER A 9 6.92 -4.65 -5.87
N TYR A 10 8.22 -4.92 -5.91
CA TYR A 10 8.74 -5.95 -6.79
C TYR A 10 8.25 -7.36 -6.41
N LYS A 11 8.21 -7.68 -5.11
CA LYS A 11 7.84 -8.99 -4.59
C LYS A 11 6.66 -8.93 -3.61
N GLY A 12 5.89 -10.01 -3.54
CA GLY A 12 4.88 -10.20 -2.50
C GLY A 12 5.49 -10.30 -1.09
N GLY A 13 4.72 -9.90 -0.07
CA GLY A 13 5.16 -9.96 1.33
C GLY A 13 6.02 -8.78 1.81
N SER A 14 6.13 -7.69 1.04
CA SER A 14 6.77 -6.44 1.47
C SER A 14 5.93 -5.61 2.45
N GLY A 15 4.67 -5.98 2.70
CA GLY A 15 3.77 -5.31 3.65
C GLY A 15 2.93 -4.15 3.08
N LYS A 16 2.73 -4.10 1.75
CA LYS A 16 1.87 -3.11 1.08
C LYS A 16 0.48 -3.02 1.70
N THR A 17 -0.26 -4.12 1.70
CA THR A 17 -1.62 -4.21 2.24
C THR A 17 -1.67 -3.77 3.69
N THR A 18 -0.74 -4.24 4.53
CA THR A 18 -0.67 -3.83 5.94
C THR A 18 -0.56 -2.31 6.08
N ILE A 19 0.34 -1.69 5.32
CA ILE A 19 0.55 -0.23 5.38
C ILE A 19 -0.65 0.50 4.77
N ALA A 20 -1.15 0.08 3.61
CA ALA A 20 -2.27 0.69 2.90
C ALA A 20 -3.56 0.68 3.75
N SER A 21 -3.93 -0.49 4.30
CA SER A 21 -5.11 -0.67 5.14
C SER A 21 -5.04 0.17 6.41
N ASN A 22 -3.89 0.16 7.09
CA ASN A 22 -3.69 0.95 8.30
C ASN A 22 -3.67 2.45 8.01
N LEU A 23 -3.02 2.89 6.92
CA LEU A 23 -3.02 4.29 6.52
C LEU A 23 -4.44 4.77 6.20
N ALA A 24 -5.22 3.98 5.47
CA ALA A 24 -6.61 4.30 5.13
C ALA A 24 -7.48 4.45 6.38
N ALA A 25 -7.42 3.47 7.27
CA ALA A 25 -8.16 3.48 8.53
C ALA A 25 -7.79 4.68 9.40
N MET A 26 -6.49 4.99 9.51
CA MET A 26 -6.01 6.13 10.29
C MET A 26 -6.45 7.48 9.68
N LEU A 27 -6.41 7.64 8.35
CA LEU A 27 -6.88 8.86 7.69
C LEU A 27 -8.38 9.05 7.89
N ALA A 28 -9.18 7.98 7.73
CA ALA A 28 -10.62 8.02 7.99
C ALA A 28 -10.93 8.39 9.46
N ALA A 29 -10.21 7.78 10.41
CA ALA A 29 -10.28 8.10 11.84
C ALA A 29 -9.96 9.58 12.14
N LYS A 30 -9.07 10.19 11.35
CA LYS A 30 -8.70 11.61 11.44
C LYS A 30 -9.70 12.57 10.79
N GLY A 31 -10.79 12.05 10.21
CA GLY A 31 -11.88 12.85 9.66
C GLY A 31 -11.89 12.96 8.14
N PHE A 32 -10.96 12.31 7.44
CA PHE A 32 -10.89 12.37 5.99
C PHE A 32 -11.87 11.39 5.32
N LYS A 33 -12.28 11.72 4.11
CA LYS A 33 -13.02 10.82 3.22
C LYS A 33 -12.02 10.00 2.40
N VAL A 34 -11.99 8.70 2.65
CA VAL A 34 -10.97 7.79 2.12
C VAL A 34 -11.63 6.67 1.33
N SER A 35 -11.13 6.42 0.12
CA SER A 35 -11.38 5.17 -0.60
C SER A 35 -10.14 4.30 -0.58
N LEU A 36 -10.29 3.02 -0.19
CA LEU A 36 -9.26 2.01 -0.25
C LEU A 36 -9.63 0.96 -1.29
N LEU A 37 -8.75 0.72 -2.27
CA LEU A 37 -9.00 -0.21 -3.36
C LEU A 37 -8.06 -1.41 -3.26
N ASP A 38 -8.63 -2.62 -3.18
CA ASP A 38 -7.90 -3.88 -3.32
C ASP A 38 -7.72 -4.16 -4.82
N LEU A 39 -6.61 -3.70 -5.38
CA LEU A 39 -6.20 -4.02 -6.76
C LEU A 39 -5.02 -5.00 -6.76
N ASP A 40 -4.82 -5.76 -5.66
CA ASP A 40 -4.03 -6.99 -5.67
C ASP A 40 -4.86 -8.19 -6.11
N VAL A 41 -5.33 -8.13 -7.36
CA VAL A 41 -6.29 -9.11 -7.91
C VAL A 41 -5.79 -10.55 -7.93
N TYR A 42 -4.48 -10.79 -7.80
CA TYR A 42 -3.91 -12.14 -7.77
C TYR A 42 -3.80 -12.72 -6.35
N ALA A 43 -3.81 -11.87 -5.33
CA ALA A 43 -3.81 -12.27 -3.94
C ALA A 43 -4.56 -11.23 -3.07
N PRO A 44 -5.88 -11.06 -3.26
CA PRO A 44 -6.68 -10.10 -2.49
C PRO A 44 -6.60 -10.41 -0.99
N SER A 45 -6.56 -9.37 -0.18
CA SER A 45 -6.33 -9.54 1.27
C SER A 45 -7.06 -8.53 2.15
N LEU A 46 -7.74 -7.54 1.58
CA LEU A 46 -8.50 -6.58 2.40
C LEU A 46 -9.64 -7.24 3.16
N GLN A 47 -10.23 -8.32 2.66
CA GLN A 47 -11.28 -9.07 3.35
C GLN A 47 -10.82 -9.53 4.73
N ALA A 48 -9.57 -9.97 4.86
CA ALA A 48 -9.00 -10.44 6.12
C ALA A 48 -8.76 -9.28 7.10
N TYR A 49 -8.27 -8.14 6.61
CA TYR A 49 -8.05 -6.94 7.45
C TYR A 49 -9.34 -6.34 8.00
N PHE A 50 -10.41 -6.40 7.22
CA PHE A 50 -11.68 -5.78 7.56
C PHE A 50 -12.74 -6.78 8.05
N ASP A 51 -12.44 -8.07 8.04
CA ASP A 51 -13.36 -9.18 8.38
C ASP A 51 -14.70 -9.07 7.62
N TYR A 52 -14.61 -8.93 6.30
CA TYR A 52 -15.77 -8.68 5.46
C TYR A 52 -15.63 -9.33 4.08
N SER A 53 -16.72 -9.94 3.60
CA SER A 53 -16.81 -10.51 2.26
C SER A 53 -18.02 -9.93 1.53
N PRO A 54 -17.83 -9.08 0.50
CA PRO A 54 -18.94 -8.55 -0.29
C PRO A 54 -19.53 -9.59 -1.24
N SER A 55 -20.68 -9.25 -1.83
CA SER A 55 -21.27 -9.94 -2.98
C SER A 55 -20.75 -9.44 -4.33
N ASP A 56 -20.42 -8.16 -4.41
CA ASP A 56 -20.00 -7.45 -5.62
C ASP A 56 -18.55 -6.96 -5.44
N TRP A 57 -17.73 -7.13 -6.47
CA TRP A 57 -16.28 -6.95 -6.38
C TRP A 57 -15.81 -5.80 -7.28
N ILE A 58 -14.70 -5.16 -6.92
CA ILE A 58 -14.11 -4.09 -7.75
C ILE A 58 -13.74 -4.59 -9.15
N ASN A 59 -13.45 -5.89 -9.29
CA ASN A 59 -13.23 -6.54 -10.57
C ASN A 59 -14.48 -6.44 -11.47
N ASP A 60 -15.68 -6.63 -10.91
CA ASP A 60 -16.93 -6.56 -11.66
C ASP A 60 -17.13 -5.17 -12.27
N PHE A 61 -16.79 -4.11 -11.53
CA PHE A 61 -16.80 -2.75 -12.07
C PHE A 61 -15.79 -2.59 -13.22
N LEU A 62 -14.56 -3.09 -13.05
CA LEU A 62 -13.51 -2.98 -14.06
C LEU A 62 -13.80 -3.80 -15.33
N HIS A 63 -14.70 -4.79 -15.24
CA HIS A 63 -15.21 -5.58 -16.35
C HIS A 63 -16.61 -5.15 -16.86
N ASP A 64 -17.13 -4.00 -16.43
CA ASP A 64 -18.46 -3.50 -16.81
C ASP A 64 -19.65 -4.40 -16.42
N LEU A 65 -19.47 -5.22 -15.38
CA LEU A 65 -20.50 -6.11 -14.83
C LEU A 65 -21.28 -5.46 -13.67
N ALA A 66 -20.69 -4.47 -13.00
CA ALA A 66 -21.30 -3.75 -11.88
C ALA A 66 -21.03 -2.24 -11.94
N THR A 67 -21.89 -1.46 -11.26
CA THR A 67 -21.70 -0.02 -11.08
C THR A 67 -20.86 0.26 -9.82
N LEU A 68 -20.24 1.45 -9.76
CA LEU A 68 -19.30 1.77 -8.68
C LEU A 68 -19.96 1.75 -7.29
N ASP A 69 -21.22 2.20 -7.20
CA ASP A 69 -22.01 2.22 -5.96
C ASP A 69 -22.27 0.84 -5.36
N LYS A 70 -22.26 -0.21 -6.19
CA LYS A 70 -22.44 -1.59 -5.72
C LYS A 70 -21.16 -2.18 -5.13
N VAL A 71 -20.01 -1.82 -5.70
CA VAL A 71 -18.72 -2.44 -5.36
C VAL A 71 -17.95 -1.69 -4.28
N MET A 72 -18.28 -0.42 -4.03
CA MET A 72 -17.68 0.39 -2.98
C MET A 72 -18.49 0.27 -1.67
N ILE A 73 -17.94 -0.45 -0.70
CA ILE A 73 -18.62 -0.76 0.56
C ILE A 73 -18.25 0.28 1.62
N ASP A 74 -19.24 0.92 2.25
CA ASP A 74 -18.99 1.79 3.41
C ASP A 74 -18.58 0.95 4.63
N MET A 75 -17.30 1.05 4.99
CA MET A 75 -16.66 0.35 6.10
C MET A 75 -16.35 1.30 7.26
N THR A 76 -16.97 2.48 7.30
CA THR A 76 -16.75 3.49 8.36
C THR A 76 -17.06 2.92 9.74
N TYR A 77 -18.06 2.04 9.86
CA TYR A 77 -18.42 1.41 11.13
C TYR A 77 -17.27 0.61 11.76
N ARG A 78 -16.37 0.03 10.95
CA ARG A 78 -15.18 -0.69 11.45
C ARG A 78 -14.18 0.24 12.13
N ILE A 79 -14.19 1.53 11.79
CA ILE A 79 -13.38 2.55 12.45
C ILE A 79 -14.04 2.98 13.76
N GLU A 80 -15.36 3.17 13.73
CA GLU A 80 -16.17 3.58 14.89
C GLU A 80 -16.17 2.55 16.03
N GLU A 81 -15.91 1.27 15.73
CA GLU A 81 -15.74 0.23 16.76
C GLU A 81 -14.55 0.47 17.70
N TYR A 82 -13.52 1.20 17.25
CA TYR A 82 -12.26 1.38 17.99
C TYR A 82 -12.08 2.79 18.56
N ILE A 83 -12.87 3.75 18.10
CA ILE A 83 -12.69 5.17 18.42
C ILE A 83 -13.97 5.67 19.07
N ASP A 84 -13.83 6.29 20.24
CA ASP A 84 -14.95 6.97 20.88
C ASP A 84 -15.53 8.02 19.92
N LYS A 85 -16.86 8.10 19.81
CA LYS A 85 -17.53 9.06 18.91
C LYS A 85 -17.11 10.52 19.16
N GLU A 86 -16.70 10.85 20.39
CA GLU A 86 -16.18 12.16 20.75
C GLU A 86 -14.72 12.38 20.31
N ALA A 87 -13.94 11.31 20.16
CA ALA A 87 -12.56 11.34 19.67
C ALA A 87 -12.46 11.32 18.14
N MET A 88 -13.51 10.84 17.46
CA MET A 88 -13.58 10.91 16.00
C MET A 88 -13.74 12.36 15.57
N LYS A 89 -12.69 12.91 14.94
CA LYS A 89 -12.72 14.28 14.44
C LYS A 89 -13.58 14.35 13.17
N GLY A 90 -14.85 14.72 13.31
CA GLY A 90 -15.69 15.11 12.17
C GLY A 90 -16.29 13.95 11.35
N SER A 91 -16.51 14.20 10.05
CA SER A 91 -17.29 13.35 9.13
C SER A 91 -16.45 12.35 8.33
N GLY A 92 -15.45 11.74 8.96
CA GLY A 92 -14.56 10.79 8.29
C GLY A 92 -15.33 9.61 7.69
N LYS A 93 -14.88 9.14 6.53
CA LYS A 93 -15.52 8.03 5.81
C LYS A 93 -14.48 7.09 5.25
N LEU A 94 -14.77 5.80 5.29
CA LEU A 94 -13.95 4.78 4.64
C LEU A 94 -14.82 3.93 3.72
N TRP A 95 -14.56 4.02 2.41
CA TRP A 95 -15.13 3.10 1.43
C TRP A 95 -14.07 2.13 0.93
N ILE A 96 -14.45 0.87 0.73
CA ILE A 96 -13.53 -0.17 0.28
C ILE A 96 -14.07 -0.86 -0.96
N GLY A 97 -13.24 -0.92 -2.01
CA GLY A 97 -13.47 -1.78 -3.18
C GLY A 97 -12.67 -3.06 -3.02
N PHE A 98 -13.31 -4.17 -2.64
CA PHE A 98 -12.65 -5.46 -2.45
C PHE A 98 -12.49 -6.21 -3.78
N SER A 99 -11.42 -6.99 -3.91
CA SER A 99 -11.20 -7.86 -5.08
C SER A 99 -11.65 -9.29 -4.81
N ASN A 100 -12.22 -9.93 -5.83
CA ASN A 100 -12.70 -11.31 -5.74
C ASN A 100 -11.51 -12.29 -5.55
N PRO A 101 -11.48 -13.10 -4.48
CA PRO A 101 -10.40 -14.05 -4.20
C PRO A 101 -10.58 -15.40 -4.92
N GLU A 102 -11.69 -15.61 -5.63
CA GLU A 102 -11.98 -16.88 -6.30
C GLU A 102 -10.97 -17.16 -7.43
N LYS A 103 -10.37 -18.36 -7.40
CA LYS A 103 -9.38 -18.80 -8.39
C LYS A 103 -9.86 -18.67 -9.83
N GLY A 104 -11.15 -18.90 -10.07
CA GLY A 104 -11.76 -18.78 -11.40
C GLY A 104 -11.61 -17.37 -11.96
N GLU A 105 -11.85 -16.35 -11.14
CA GLU A 105 -11.69 -14.95 -11.53
C GLU A 105 -10.23 -14.62 -11.79
N ILE A 106 -9.32 -15.03 -10.89
CA ILE A 106 -7.88 -14.80 -11.05
C ILE A 106 -7.36 -15.40 -12.36
N MET A 107 -7.82 -16.59 -12.75
CA MET A 107 -7.40 -17.25 -14.00
C MET A 107 -7.94 -16.54 -15.25
N LYS A 108 -9.14 -15.96 -15.20
CA LYS A 108 -9.68 -15.15 -16.32
C LYS A 108 -8.75 -13.96 -16.60
N LEU A 109 -8.27 -13.30 -15.54
CA LEU A 109 -7.34 -12.17 -15.64
C LEU A 109 -6.03 -12.52 -16.33
N GLU A 110 -5.51 -13.74 -16.13
CA GLU A 110 -4.31 -14.23 -16.83
C GLU A 110 -4.57 -14.56 -18.31
N GLY A 111 -5.76 -15.07 -18.63
CA GLY A 111 -6.17 -15.40 -20.00
C GLY A 111 -6.43 -14.17 -20.87
N GLU A 112 -7.03 -13.12 -20.30
CA GLU A 112 -7.35 -11.87 -21.01
C GLU A 112 -6.11 -11.06 -21.43
N GLY A 113 -5.01 -11.18 -20.67
CA GLY A 113 -3.72 -10.59 -21.03
C GLY A 113 -3.14 -11.09 -22.36
N ARG A 114 -3.71 -12.16 -22.95
CA ARG A 114 -3.32 -12.71 -24.26
C ARG A 114 -4.28 -12.33 -25.41
N GLN A 115 -5.47 -11.77 -25.15
CA GLN A 115 -6.51 -11.61 -26.19
C GLN A 115 -7.05 -10.18 -26.41
N SER A 116 -6.75 -9.18 -25.59
CA SER A 116 -7.32 -7.83 -25.81
C SER A 116 -6.42 -6.90 -26.64
N ASN A 117 -6.79 -6.70 -27.91
CA ASN A 117 -6.25 -5.71 -28.83
C ASN A 117 -6.61 -4.24 -28.49
N SER A 118 -6.83 -3.88 -27.22
CA SER A 118 -6.78 -2.46 -26.82
C SER A 118 -6.39 -2.26 -25.35
N ASN A 119 -5.08 -2.15 -25.08
CA ASN A 119 -4.54 -1.65 -23.79
C ASN A 119 -5.20 -0.34 -23.31
N ILE A 120 -5.71 0.45 -24.26
CA ILE A 120 -6.44 1.71 -24.02
C ILE A 120 -7.80 1.50 -23.34
N GLY A 121 -8.49 0.38 -23.59
CA GLY A 121 -9.82 0.12 -23.03
C GLY A 121 -9.80 -0.04 -21.51
N SER A 122 -8.80 -0.75 -20.97
CA SER A 122 -8.70 -0.98 -19.53
C SER A 122 -8.17 0.24 -18.77
N LEU A 123 -7.11 0.92 -19.25
CA LEU A 123 -6.63 2.13 -18.56
C LEU A 123 -7.75 3.17 -18.42
N ARG A 124 -8.63 3.30 -19.44
CA ARG A 124 -9.83 4.15 -19.35
C ARG A 124 -10.74 3.78 -18.17
N LYS A 125 -10.86 2.50 -17.81
CA LYS A 125 -11.65 2.05 -16.65
C LYS A 125 -11.03 2.46 -15.33
N PHE A 126 -9.71 2.38 -15.21
CA PHE A 126 -9.00 2.87 -14.03
C PHE A 126 -9.11 4.39 -13.90
N ILE A 127 -9.02 5.12 -15.02
CA ILE A 127 -9.28 6.57 -15.03
C ILE A 127 -10.71 6.86 -14.59
N GLN A 128 -11.69 6.15 -15.16
CA GLN A 128 -13.11 6.29 -14.79
C GLN A 128 -13.35 5.97 -13.31
N LEU A 129 -12.69 4.93 -12.77
CA LEU A 129 -12.73 4.60 -11.35
C LEU A 129 -12.29 5.79 -10.50
N ARG A 130 -11.09 6.32 -10.77
CA ARG A 130 -10.54 7.48 -10.04
C ARG A 130 -11.46 8.70 -10.12
N GLU A 131 -11.91 9.06 -11.32
CA GLU A 131 -12.75 10.26 -11.52
C GLU A 131 -14.10 10.13 -10.81
N LYS A 132 -14.70 8.94 -10.79
CA LYS A 132 -15.94 8.69 -10.04
C LYS A 132 -15.72 8.73 -8.52
N LEU A 133 -14.60 8.19 -8.01
CA LEU A 133 -14.27 8.32 -6.57
C LEU A 133 -14.05 9.77 -6.15
N ILE A 134 -13.50 10.60 -7.03
CA ILE A 134 -13.36 12.04 -6.79
C ILE A 134 -14.72 12.74 -6.82
N SER A 135 -15.53 12.50 -7.85
CA SER A 135 -16.75 13.29 -8.11
C SER A 135 -18.00 12.81 -7.36
N GLU A 136 -18.16 11.49 -7.18
CA GLU A 136 -19.36 10.89 -6.55
C GLU A 136 -19.16 10.67 -5.05
N TYR A 137 -17.94 10.36 -4.61
CA TYR A 137 -17.62 10.09 -3.19
C TYR A 137 -16.94 11.27 -2.49
N ASP A 138 -16.54 12.30 -3.24
CA ASP A 138 -15.86 13.49 -2.70
C ASP A 138 -14.63 13.11 -1.85
N CYS A 139 -13.82 12.16 -2.35
CA CYS A 139 -12.69 11.62 -1.59
C CYS A 139 -11.59 12.66 -1.40
N ASP A 140 -11.07 12.75 -0.17
CA ASP A 140 -9.81 13.44 0.11
C ASP A 140 -8.62 12.57 -0.29
N TYR A 141 -8.71 11.26 -0.02
CA TYR A 141 -7.68 10.27 -0.33
C TYR A 141 -8.24 9.08 -1.09
N ILE A 142 -7.51 8.62 -2.10
CA ILE A 142 -7.71 7.34 -2.76
C ILE A 142 -6.43 6.53 -2.53
N ILE A 143 -6.54 5.42 -1.83
CA ILE A 143 -5.43 4.51 -1.53
C ILE A 143 -5.60 3.26 -2.35
N ILE A 144 -4.55 2.88 -3.08
CA ILE A 144 -4.56 1.71 -3.95
C ILE A 144 -3.54 0.70 -3.44
N ASP A 145 -4.01 -0.47 -3.01
CA ASP A 145 -3.16 -1.64 -2.82
C ASP A 145 -3.06 -2.41 -4.14
N THR A 146 -1.86 -2.77 -4.57
CA THR A 146 -1.64 -3.34 -5.91
C THR A 146 -0.95 -4.69 -5.85
N SER A 147 -1.10 -5.51 -6.89
CA SER A 147 -0.31 -6.73 -7.03
C SER A 147 1.19 -6.47 -7.18
N PRO A 148 2.05 -7.36 -6.66
CA PRO A 148 3.48 -7.24 -6.83
C PRO A 148 3.93 -7.52 -8.26
N GLY A 149 5.08 -6.95 -8.62
CA GLY A 149 5.75 -7.19 -9.89
C GLY A 149 5.22 -6.31 -11.02
N ILE A 150 5.51 -6.70 -12.27
CA ILE A 150 5.14 -5.91 -13.44
C ILE A 150 3.98 -6.62 -14.13
N ARG A 151 2.77 -6.36 -13.63
CA ARG A 151 1.53 -6.95 -14.14
C ARG A 151 0.63 -5.86 -14.71
N TYR A 152 -0.25 -6.27 -15.62
CA TYR A 152 -1.16 -5.37 -16.32
C TYR A 152 -1.98 -4.49 -15.36
N TRP A 153 -2.61 -5.13 -14.36
CA TRP A 153 -3.42 -4.46 -13.35
C TRP A 153 -2.59 -3.52 -12.48
N SER A 154 -1.42 -3.97 -12.04
CA SER A 154 -0.48 -3.11 -11.29
C SER A 154 -0.12 -1.87 -12.09
N ILE A 155 0.30 -1.99 -13.36
CA ILE A 155 0.70 -0.84 -14.19
C ILE A 155 -0.44 0.17 -14.34
N ASN A 156 -1.67 -0.30 -14.62
CA ASN A 156 -2.82 0.60 -14.77
C ASN A 156 -3.17 1.31 -13.44
N SER A 157 -3.07 0.61 -12.31
CA SER A 157 -3.20 1.20 -10.98
C SER A 157 -2.15 2.29 -10.72
N LEU A 158 -0.88 2.06 -11.10
CA LEU A 158 0.18 3.06 -10.94
C LEU A 158 -0.04 4.27 -11.85
N ALA A 159 -0.54 4.06 -13.07
CA ALA A 159 -0.71 5.12 -14.05
C ALA A 159 -1.76 6.18 -13.66
N ILE A 160 -2.71 5.83 -12.80
CA ILE A 160 -3.75 6.76 -12.31
C ILE A 160 -3.39 7.44 -10.98
N ALA A 161 -2.29 7.06 -10.35
CA ALA A 161 -1.91 7.59 -9.04
C ALA A 161 -1.08 8.87 -9.16
N ASP A 162 -1.28 9.79 -8.21
CA ASP A 162 -0.51 11.03 -8.09
C ASP A 162 0.83 10.75 -7.38
N THR A 163 0.83 9.81 -6.44
CA THR A 163 2.01 9.39 -5.68
C THR A 163 2.13 7.86 -5.63
N LEU A 164 3.34 7.35 -5.88
CA LEU A 164 3.66 5.94 -5.82
C LEU A 164 4.59 5.67 -4.64
N LEU A 165 4.24 4.68 -3.83
CA LEU A 165 5.02 4.20 -2.71
C LEU A 165 5.51 2.79 -3.03
N LEU A 166 6.79 2.69 -3.43
CA LEU A 166 7.44 1.43 -3.74
C LEU A 166 7.99 0.81 -2.46
N THR A 167 7.29 -0.19 -1.96
CA THR A 167 7.71 -0.97 -0.79
C THR A 167 8.72 -2.04 -1.19
N LEU A 168 9.65 -2.30 -0.29
CA LEU A 168 10.61 -3.40 -0.41
C LEU A 168 10.91 -3.99 0.97
N LYS A 169 11.25 -5.27 0.97
CA LYS A 169 11.91 -5.93 2.08
C LYS A 169 13.41 -5.77 1.92
N PHE A 170 14.12 -5.56 3.03
CA PHE A 170 15.58 -5.39 3.01
C PHE A 170 16.33 -6.71 2.79
N ASP A 171 16.28 -7.22 1.56
CA ASP A 171 17.11 -8.34 1.09
C ASP A 171 17.64 -8.10 -0.33
N LYS A 172 18.79 -8.70 -0.65
CA LYS A 172 19.51 -8.43 -1.91
C LYS A 172 18.69 -8.74 -3.16
N LEU A 173 17.84 -9.76 -3.12
CA LEU A 173 17.04 -10.13 -4.29
C LEU A 173 15.93 -9.12 -4.53
N ASP A 174 15.24 -8.72 -3.46
CA ASP A 174 14.20 -7.71 -3.54
C ASP A 174 14.76 -6.33 -3.92
N MET A 175 15.92 -5.95 -3.37
CA MET A 175 16.61 -4.71 -3.74
C MET A 175 17.00 -4.66 -5.23
N ASN A 176 17.57 -5.74 -5.77
CA ASN A 176 17.94 -5.79 -7.19
C ASN A 176 16.71 -5.72 -8.11
N GLY A 177 15.64 -6.44 -7.77
CA GLY A 177 14.38 -6.40 -8.53
C GLY A 177 13.69 -5.04 -8.45
N THR A 178 13.70 -4.43 -7.26
CA THR A 178 13.18 -3.08 -6.99
C THR A 178 13.95 -2.03 -7.78
N ARG A 179 15.29 -2.10 -7.83
CA ARG A 179 16.13 -1.20 -8.65
C ARG A 179 15.75 -1.28 -10.12
N LYS A 180 15.61 -2.50 -10.65
CA LYS A 180 15.22 -2.70 -12.05
C LYS A 180 13.82 -2.13 -12.32
N MET A 181 12.87 -2.38 -11.43
CA MET A 181 11.51 -1.85 -11.54
C MET A 181 11.48 -0.31 -11.49
N ALA A 182 12.27 0.31 -10.60
CA ALA A 182 12.39 1.75 -10.50
C ALA A 182 12.82 2.36 -11.84
N HIS A 183 13.87 1.80 -12.45
CA HIS A 183 14.37 2.25 -13.75
C HIS A 183 13.38 1.99 -14.90
N ASP A 184 12.82 0.78 -14.99
CA ASP A 184 12.05 0.37 -16.16
C ASP A 184 10.63 1.00 -16.20
N ILE A 185 10.02 1.25 -15.03
CA ILE A 185 8.63 1.74 -14.93
C ILE A 185 8.57 3.13 -14.32
N TYR A 186 9.18 3.32 -13.16
CA TYR A 186 8.97 4.53 -12.38
C TYR A 186 9.62 5.76 -13.03
N ASP A 187 10.74 5.60 -13.73
CA ASP A 187 11.32 6.69 -14.52
C ASP A 187 10.37 7.20 -15.61
N SER A 188 9.61 6.29 -16.23
CA SER A 188 8.59 6.66 -17.23
C SER A 188 7.41 7.38 -16.59
N LEU A 189 6.90 6.89 -15.45
CA LEU A 189 5.81 7.54 -14.71
C LEU A 189 6.22 8.91 -14.13
N LYS A 190 7.47 9.03 -13.66
CA LYS A 190 8.03 10.29 -13.16
C LYS A 190 8.12 11.36 -14.24
N LYS A 191 8.45 10.98 -15.49
CA LYS A 191 8.40 11.88 -16.66
C LYS A 191 6.99 12.39 -16.96
N LEU A 192 5.96 11.63 -16.58
CA LEU A 192 4.55 12.04 -16.68
C LEU A 192 4.08 12.90 -15.50
N GLY A 193 4.96 13.19 -14.53
CA GLY A 193 4.69 14.05 -13.38
C GLY A 193 4.28 13.31 -12.11
N THR A 194 4.19 11.97 -12.13
CA THR A 194 3.87 11.18 -10.94
C THR A 194 5.01 11.23 -9.94
N LYS A 195 4.71 11.53 -8.67
CA LYS A 195 5.70 11.47 -7.60
C LYS A 195 5.95 10.02 -7.21
N SER A 196 7.20 9.64 -6.98
CA SER A 196 7.53 8.28 -6.58
C SER A 196 8.58 8.25 -5.48
N PHE A 197 8.32 7.42 -4.47
CA PHE A 197 9.18 7.28 -3.30
C PHE A 197 9.36 5.82 -2.94
N LEU A 198 10.52 5.54 -2.37
CA LEU A 198 10.82 4.28 -1.73
C LEU A 198 10.27 4.28 -0.30
N LEU A 199 9.61 3.19 0.10
CA LEU A 199 9.12 2.95 1.45
C LEU A 199 9.67 1.62 1.96
N PRO A 200 10.95 1.57 2.39
CA PRO A 200 11.54 0.38 2.98
C PRO A 200 10.73 -0.08 4.18
N ASN A 201 10.34 -1.35 4.19
CA ASN A 201 9.58 -1.95 5.28
C ASN A 201 10.31 -3.16 5.85
N ARG A 202 10.04 -3.46 7.13
CA ARG A 202 10.71 -4.51 7.90
C ARG A 202 12.22 -4.28 7.97
N MET A 203 12.63 -3.02 8.09
CA MET A 203 14.05 -2.66 8.22
C MET A 203 14.61 -3.23 9.53
N SER A 204 15.77 -3.91 9.43
CA SER A 204 16.50 -4.41 10.59
C SER A 204 17.19 -3.24 11.30
N GLY A 205 17.00 -3.12 12.61
CA GLY A 205 17.60 -2.04 13.41
C GLY A 205 16.94 -1.89 14.78
N TYR A 206 15.65 -2.17 14.88
CA TYR A 206 14.93 -2.10 16.16
C TYR A 206 15.26 -3.27 17.10
N CYS A 207 15.34 -4.50 16.59
CA CYS A 207 15.45 -5.72 17.41
C CYS A 207 16.87 -6.31 17.53
N VAL A 208 17.94 -5.60 17.13
CA VAL A 208 19.31 -6.13 17.25
C VAL A 208 19.73 -6.11 18.73
N PRO A 209 20.01 -7.27 19.37
CA PRO A 209 20.49 -7.29 20.75
C PRO A 209 21.82 -6.55 20.87
N ASN A 210 21.92 -5.57 21.76
CA ASN A 210 23.13 -4.76 22.01
C ASN A 210 24.37 -5.61 22.38
N THR A 211 24.19 -6.86 22.80
CA THR A 211 25.26 -7.79 23.14
C THR A 211 26.01 -8.34 21.94
N LEU A 212 25.38 -8.40 20.75
CA LEU A 212 26.03 -8.90 19.52
C LEU A 212 26.94 -7.85 18.85
N THR A 213 26.71 -6.55 19.13
CA THR A 213 27.54 -5.44 18.64
C THR A 213 28.91 -5.34 19.29
N LEU A 214 29.13 -5.96 20.46
CA LEU A 214 30.39 -5.87 21.22
C LEU A 214 31.42 -6.96 20.86
N ALA A 215 31.09 -7.89 19.95
CA ALA A 215 31.98 -8.98 19.56
C ALA A 215 32.93 -8.59 18.41
N GLU A 216 33.63 -7.46 18.52
CA GLU A 216 34.53 -6.92 17.48
C GLU A 216 35.76 -7.80 17.15
N LYS A 217 35.99 -8.90 17.89
CA LYS A 217 37.22 -9.71 17.79
C LYS A 217 37.09 -11.07 17.09
N SER A 218 35.94 -11.41 16.50
CA SER A 218 35.81 -12.64 15.73
C SER A 218 35.56 -12.36 14.24
N GLN A 219 36.25 -13.08 13.35
CA GLN A 219 36.05 -13.02 11.89
C GLN A 219 34.63 -13.49 11.45
N ARG A 220 33.77 -13.85 12.40
CA ARG A 220 32.35 -14.20 12.24
C ARG A 220 31.46 -13.36 13.17
N ALA A 221 31.84 -12.11 13.45
CA ALA A 221 30.99 -11.20 14.20
C ALA A 221 29.71 -10.91 13.41
N PHE A 222 28.57 -10.82 14.10
CA PHE A 222 27.39 -10.20 13.51
C PHE A 222 27.78 -8.76 13.10
N PRO A 223 27.40 -8.32 11.88
CA PRO A 223 27.73 -6.96 11.46
C PRO A 223 27.23 -5.98 12.52
N PRO A 224 28.04 -4.99 12.91
CA PRO A 224 27.62 -4.01 13.90
C PRO A 224 26.33 -3.34 13.45
N LYS A 225 25.49 -2.93 14.40
CA LYS A 225 24.28 -2.14 14.14
C LYS A 225 24.70 -0.89 13.38
N GLN A 226 24.46 -0.88 12.07
CA GLN A 226 24.71 0.29 11.22
C GLN A 226 23.70 1.38 11.60
N ASN A 227 24.12 2.64 11.53
CA ASN A 227 23.21 3.76 11.75
C ASN A 227 22.11 3.75 10.69
N ASP A 228 20.85 3.86 11.10
CA ASP A 228 19.69 3.80 10.21
C ASP A 228 19.76 4.87 9.09
N SER A 229 20.37 6.03 9.37
CA SER A 229 20.61 7.10 8.39
C SER A 229 21.53 6.66 7.26
N ASP A 230 22.58 5.91 7.56
CA ASP A 230 23.57 5.46 6.58
C ASP A 230 23.00 4.34 5.71
N ILE A 231 22.19 3.45 6.29
CA ILE A 231 21.48 2.38 5.57
C ILE A 231 20.51 3.01 4.56
N SER A 232 19.67 3.93 5.00
CA SER A 232 18.71 4.62 4.14
C SER A 232 19.40 5.41 3.02
N ALA A 233 20.49 6.14 3.32
CA ALA A 233 21.23 6.89 2.31
C ALA A 233 21.92 5.99 1.27
N ASN A 234 22.44 4.82 1.68
CA ASN A 234 22.99 3.83 0.77
C ASN A 234 21.88 3.23 -0.10
N LEU A 235 20.77 2.83 0.52
CA LEU A 235 19.63 2.23 -0.18
C LEU A 235 19.03 3.17 -1.23
N SER A 236 18.82 4.44 -0.88
CA SER A 236 18.30 5.45 -1.80
C SER A 236 19.20 5.61 -3.02
N ARG A 237 20.53 5.70 -2.82
CA ARG A 237 21.50 5.75 -3.93
C ARG A 237 21.53 4.47 -4.75
N GLU A 238 21.40 3.33 -4.10
CA GLU A 238 21.44 2.03 -4.74
C GLU A 238 20.21 1.77 -5.61
N ILE A 239 19.02 2.19 -5.17
CA ILE A 239 17.77 2.04 -5.94
C ILE A 239 17.59 3.19 -6.94
N GLY A 240 18.13 4.38 -6.67
CA GLY A 240 17.91 5.58 -7.46
C GLY A 240 16.60 6.29 -7.14
N MET A 241 16.07 6.12 -5.93
CA MET A 241 14.79 6.68 -5.50
C MET A 241 14.90 7.29 -4.10
N ASP A 242 14.19 8.41 -3.88
CA ASP A 242 14.13 9.07 -2.58
C ASP A 242 13.30 8.23 -1.59
N ILE A 243 13.76 8.12 -0.35
CA ILE A 243 13.05 7.41 0.71
C ILE A 243 12.11 8.39 1.42
N ILE A 244 10.81 8.08 1.47
CA ILE A 244 9.83 8.91 2.17
C ILE A 244 9.78 8.62 3.68
N ALA A 245 9.89 7.35 4.04
CA ALA A 245 9.95 6.84 5.40
C ALA A 245 10.57 5.45 5.37
N ALA A 246 11.14 4.99 6.48
CA ALA A 246 11.68 3.63 6.62
C ALA A 246 11.02 2.97 7.83
N ILE A 247 10.15 1.99 7.58
CA ILE A 247 9.34 1.35 8.62
C ILE A 247 10.14 0.18 9.24
N PRO A 248 10.41 0.19 10.55
CA PRO A 248 11.07 -0.91 11.24
C PRO A 248 10.26 -2.20 11.22
N CYS A 249 10.94 -3.32 11.48
CA CYS A 249 10.26 -4.58 11.74
C CYS A 249 9.65 -4.62 13.15
N TYR A 250 8.37 -5.00 13.24
CA TYR A 250 7.64 -5.20 14.49
C TYR A 250 7.18 -6.65 14.59
N CYS A 251 7.78 -7.42 15.50
CA CYS A 251 7.56 -8.87 15.62
C CYS A 251 6.12 -9.23 16.01
N ASP A 252 5.49 -8.43 16.85
CA ASP A 252 4.09 -8.58 17.27
C ASP A 252 3.10 -8.41 16.12
N ILE A 253 3.38 -7.51 15.16
CA ILE A 253 2.60 -7.40 13.91
C ILE A 253 2.96 -8.55 12.97
N GLN A 254 4.24 -8.88 12.80
CA GLN A 254 4.69 -9.88 11.82
C GLN A 254 4.30 -11.32 12.18
N PHE A 255 4.24 -11.66 13.47
CA PHE A 255 3.93 -13.01 13.96
C PHE A 255 2.50 -13.16 14.47
N ALA A 256 1.66 -12.15 14.28
CA ALA A 256 0.23 -12.29 14.52
C ALA A 256 -0.37 -13.35 13.60
N THR A 257 -1.34 -14.09 14.13
CA THR A 257 -2.06 -15.13 13.39
C THR A 257 -3.08 -14.55 12.43
N ASP A 258 -3.71 -13.45 12.84
CA ASP A 258 -4.80 -12.79 12.13
C ASP A 258 -4.35 -11.41 11.67
N GLU A 259 -4.90 -10.97 10.55
CA GLU A 259 -4.69 -9.61 10.05
C GLU A 259 -5.54 -8.62 10.87
N PHE A 260 -4.99 -7.45 11.18
CA PHE A 260 -5.71 -6.43 11.92
C PHE A 260 -5.20 -5.01 11.62
N LEU A 261 -6.03 -4.03 11.95
CA LEU A 261 -5.69 -2.61 11.85
C LEU A 261 -4.95 -2.16 13.11
N SER A 262 -3.63 -2.36 13.14
CA SER A 262 -2.72 -1.94 14.21
C SER A 262 -2.94 -0.49 14.67
N VAL A 263 -3.20 0.45 13.75
CA VAL A 263 -3.43 1.86 14.08
C VAL A 263 -4.68 2.09 14.93
N LEU A 264 -5.70 1.23 14.79
CA LEU A 264 -6.95 1.33 15.54
C LEU A 264 -6.87 0.53 16.84
N ARG A 265 -6.34 -0.70 16.75
CA ARG A 265 -6.26 -1.61 17.89
C ARG A 265 -5.20 -1.18 18.91
N PHE A 266 -4.10 -0.61 18.43
CA PHE A 266 -2.95 -0.20 19.25
C PHE A 266 -2.44 1.18 18.80
N PRO A 267 -3.20 2.27 19.00
CA PRO A 267 -2.84 3.60 18.50
C PRO A 267 -1.51 4.13 19.08
N GLY A 268 -1.11 3.68 20.27
CA GLY A 268 0.18 4.02 20.88
C GLY A 268 1.38 3.25 20.32
N HIS A 269 1.16 2.23 19.48
CA HIS A 269 2.22 1.37 18.96
C HIS A 269 3.17 2.16 18.02
N PRO A 270 4.50 1.93 18.05
CA PRO A 270 5.44 2.69 17.22
C PRO A 270 5.15 2.63 15.71
N PHE A 271 4.62 1.51 15.20
CA PHE A 271 4.15 1.40 13.82
C PHE A 271 3.07 2.45 13.48
N ALA A 272 2.11 2.68 14.39
CA ALA A 272 1.05 3.65 14.18
C ALA A 272 1.62 5.07 14.08
N LYS A 273 2.61 5.39 14.93
CA LYS A 273 3.34 6.67 14.88
C LYS A 273 4.09 6.87 13.56
N GLN A 274 4.74 5.82 13.04
CA GLN A 274 5.41 5.87 11.74
C GLN A 274 4.42 6.17 10.60
N LEU A 275 3.21 5.59 10.64
CA LEU A 275 2.17 5.90 9.66
C LEU A 275 1.62 7.32 9.82
N GLU A 276 1.50 7.81 11.06
CA GLU A 276 1.11 9.19 11.33
C GLU A 276 2.13 10.21 10.78
N GLU A 277 3.42 9.95 10.97
CA GLU A 277 4.51 10.75 10.36
C GLU A 277 4.44 10.70 8.83
N LEU A 278 4.22 9.51 8.26
CA LEU A 278 4.05 9.33 6.81
C LEU A 278 2.86 10.15 6.28
N ALA A 279 1.71 10.08 6.93
CA ALA A 279 0.48 10.79 6.54
C ALA A 279 0.60 12.32 6.63
N THR A 280 1.42 12.82 7.57
CA THR A 280 1.62 14.27 7.77
C THR A 280 2.74 14.84 6.89
N SER A 281 3.49 13.98 6.18
CA SER A 281 4.52 14.40 5.25
C SER A 281 3.96 15.30 4.15
N GLU A 282 4.74 16.30 3.71
CA GLU A 282 4.29 17.24 2.66
C GLU A 282 4.00 16.56 1.32
N GLN A 283 4.54 15.35 1.13
CA GLN A 283 4.35 14.59 -0.09
C GLN A 283 2.97 13.92 -0.14
N LEU A 284 2.39 13.59 1.03
CA LEU A 284 1.12 12.87 1.11
C LEU A 284 -0.04 13.73 1.63
N LYS A 285 0.21 14.81 2.39
CA LYS A 285 -0.86 15.64 2.94
C LYS A 285 -1.77 16.25 1.85
N VAL A 286 -3.07 16.19 2.09
CA VAL A 286 -4.11 17.01 1.43
C VAL A 286 -4.00 18.46 1.91
#